data_AF-A0A350MUP8-F1
#
_entry.id   AF-A0A350MUP8-F1
#
_cell.length_a   1.000
_cell.length_b   1.000
_cell.length_c   1.000
_cell.angle_alpha   90.00
_cell.angle_beta   90.00
_cell.angle_gamma   90.00
#
_symmetry.space_group_name_H-M   'P 1'
#
loop_
_entity.id
_entity.type
_entity.pdbx_description
1 polymer ?
#
loop_
_entity_poly.entity_id
_entity_poly.type
_entity_poly.pdbx_seq_one_letter_code
_entity_poly.pdbx_strand_id
1 'polypeptide(L)'
;MPKPSQIYNPKKPLIWTAVLVLSDTLMIVSGFWFAYYLRFVSDLLPLKHPTPYAVQMHATIIFRLIPFWLLIFYFYRLYDWRYLWRVSGEAARVVNAVTLSILAVMVGTFLGKDTAMSRA
;
A
#
# COMPACT_ATOMS: atom_id res chain seq x y z
N MET A 1 41.78 9.36 4.90
CA MET A 1 40.54 8.74 4.38
C MET A 1 39.80 8.09 5.55
N PRO A 2 38.59 8.56 5.91
CA PRO A 2 37.83 7.96 7.01
C PRO A 2 37.32 6.57 6.63
N LYS A 3 37.36 5.62 7.58
CA LYS A 3 36.91 4.24 7.37
C LYS A 3 35.39 4.19 7.12
N PRO A 4 34.90 3.34 6.19
CA PRO A 4 33.49 3.27 5.79
C PRO A 4 32.52 2.81 6.89
N SER A 5 33.02 2.41 8.07
CA SER A 5 32.20 2.02 9.23
C SER A 5 31.78 3.19 10.12
N GLN A 6 32.31 4.40 9.92
CA GLN A 6 32.10 5.54 10.84
C GLN A 6 30.93 6.48 10.47
N ILE A 7 30.19 6.21 9.40
CA ILE A 7 29.04 7.03 8.95
C ILE A 7 27.69 6.36 9.25
N TYR A 8 27.66 5.30 10.07
CA TYR A 8 26.40 4.70 10.52
C TYR A 8 25.98 5.28 11.87
N ASN A 9 25.25 6.39 11.83
CA ASN A 9 24.58 6.93 13.03
C ASN A 9 23.18 6.32 13.12
N PRO A 10 22.90 5.41 14.07
CA PRO A 10 21.66 4.62 14.13
C PRO A 10 20.39 5.44 14.38
N LYS A 11 20.49 6.72 14.78
CA LYS A 11 19.34 7.61 14.95
C LYS A 11 18.90 8.33 13.67
N LYS A 12 19.83 8.55 12.73
CA LYS A 12 19.53 9.16 11.43
C LYS A 12 18.67 8.27 10.50
N PRO A 13 18.84 6.94 10.39
CA PRO A 13 18.02 6.12 9.50
C PRO A 13 16.55 6.08 9.94
N LEU A 14 16.24 6.21 11.23
CA LEU A 14 14.86 6.10 11.73
C LEU A 14 13.93 7.20 11.20
N ILE A 15 14.40 8.46 11.17
CA ILE A 15 13.60 9.59 10.67
C ILE A 15 13.33 9.43 9.18
N TRP A 16 14.34 9.04 8.40
CA TRP A 16 14.18 8.80 6.96
C TRP A 16 13.25 7.62 6.67
N THR A 17 13.36 6.53 7.43
CA THR A 17 12.41 5.42 7.35
C THR A 17 10.99 5.86 7.70
N ALA A 18 10.80 6.69 8.73
CA ALA A 18 9.49 7.21 9.08
C ALA A 18 8.89 8.10 7.96
N VAL A 19 9.71 8.97 7.35
CA VAL A 19 9.29 9.79 6.21
C VAL A 19 8.91 8.92 5.00
N LEU A 20 9.67 7.87 4.71
CA LEU A 20 9.34 6.91 3.64
C LEU A 20 8.03 6.19 3.90
N VAL A 21 7.85 5.63 5.11
CA VAL A 21 6.61 4.94 5.50
C VAL A 21 5.42 5.90 5.43
N LEU A 22 5.57 7.14 5.89
CA LEU A 22 4.51 8.16 5.81
C LEU A 22 4.18 8.51 4.36
N SER A 23 5.19 8.72 3.51
CA SER A 23 5.01 9.00 2.08
C SER A 23 4.27 7.86 1.38
N ASP A 24 4.68 6.62 1.60
CA ASP A 24 4.05 5.44 1.02
C ASP A 24 2.61 5.29 1.51
N THR A 25 2.37 5.53 2.81
CA THR A 25 1.02 5.53 3.38
C THR A 25 0.14 6.59 2.71
N LEU A 26 0.65 7.81 2.53
CA LEU A 26 -0.09 8.89 1.86
C LEU A 26 -0.42 8.55 0.41
N MET A 27 0.52 7.93 -0.33
CA MET A 27 0.27 7.51 -1.71
C MET A 27 -0.76 6.38 -1.79
N ILE A 28 -0.66 5.39 -0.91
CA ILE A 28 -1.64 4.29 -0.83
C ILE A 28 -3.04 4.85 -0.51
N VAL A 29 -3.15 5.72 0.49
CA VAL A 29 -4.41 6.37 0.87
C VAL A 29 -4.97 7.20 -0.29
N SER A 30 -4.11 7.96 -0.98
CA SER A 30 -4.52 8.76 -2.13
C SER A 30 -5.01 7.90 -3.28
N GLY A 31 -4.38 6.76 -3.55
CA GLY A 31 -4.81 5.81 -4.57
C GLY A 31 -6.18 5.20 -4.26
N PHE A 32 -6.42 4.80 -3.00
CA PHE A 32 -7.73 4.31 -2.58
C PHE A 32 -8.80 5.41 -2.59
N TRP A 33 -8.44 6.63 -2.20
CA TRP A 33 -9.34 7.78 -2.28
C TRP A 33 -9.70 8.10 -3.72
N PHE A 34 -8.73 8.05 -4.64
CA PHE A 34 -8.98 8.22 -6.07
C PHE A 34 -9.88 7.11 -6.63
N ALA A 35 -9.66 5.85 -6.21
CA ALA A 35 -10.55 4.75 -6.57
C ALA A 35 -11.98 4.94 -6.03
N TYR A 36 -12.12 5.46 -4.80
CA TYR A 36 -13.42 5.82 -4.23
C TYR A 36 -14.10 6.93 -5.04
N TYR A 37 -13.36 8.00 -5.34
CA TYR A 37 -13.84 9.12 -6.16
C TYR A 37 -14.33 8.62 -7.52
N LEU A 38 -13.52 7.82 -8.22
CA LEU A 38 -13.89 7.27 -9.52
C LEU A 38 -15.15 6.40 -9.47
N ARG A 39 -15.37 5.69 -8.36
CA ARG A 39 -16.41 4.67 -8.23
C ARG A 39 -17.75 5.20 -7.71
N PHE A 40 -17.72 6.26 -6.89
CA PHE A 40 -18.90 6.79 -6.20
C PHE A 40 -19.22 8.25 -6.52
N VAL A 41 -18.23 9.04 -6.95
CA VAL A 41 -18.40 10.48 -7.20
C VAL A 41 -18.34 10.78 -8.70
N SER A 42 -17.46 10.10 -9.42
CA SER A 42 -17.35 10.23 -10.87
C SER A 42 -18.32 9.30 -11.58
N ASP A 43 -18.96 9.79 -12.64
CA ASP A 43 -19.76 8.97 -13.56
C ASP A 43 -18.92 8.15 -14.54
N LEU A 44 -17.58 8.13 -14.38
CA LEU A 44 -16.69 7.39 -15.28
C LEU A 44 -16.75 5.87 -15.06
N LEU A 45 -16.93 5.43 -13.80
CA LEU A 45 -16.98 4.01 -13.43
C LEU A 45 -18.07 3.75 -12.37
N PRO A 46 -19.36 4.00 -12.70
CA PRO A 46 -20.43 3.94 -11.71
C PRO A 46 -20.66 2.51 -11.22
N LEU A 47 -20.77 2.37 -9.90
CA LEU A 47 -21.31 1.16 -9.27
C LEU A 47 -22.77 0.95 -9.69
N LYS A 48 -23.10 -0.20 -10.28
CA LYS A 48 -24.49 -0.65 -10.41
C LYS A 48 -25.05 -0.89 -8.99
N HIS A 49 -25.93 -0.01 -8.54
CA HIS A 49 -26.62 -0.03 -7.22
C HIS A 49 -25.71 0.23 -6.00
N PRO A 50 -25.31 1.49 -5.74
CA PRO A 50 -24.59 1.85 -4.52
C PRO A 50 -25.51 1.72 -3.31
N THR A 51 -25.29 0.70 -2.47
CA THR A 51 -25.94 0.60 -1.16
C THR A 51 -25.05 1.26 -0.09
N PRO A 52 -25.61 1.85 0.97
CA PRO A 52 -24.82 2.37 2.11
C PRO A 52 -23.92 1.29 2.73
N TYR A 53 -24.35 0.02 2.68
CA TYR A 53 -23.59 -1.15 3.10
C TYR A 53 -22.31 -1.34 2.25
N ALA A 54 -22.40 -1.15 0.93
CA ALA A 54 -21.24 -1.26 0.04
C ALA A 54 -20.15 -0.23 0.37
N VAL A 55 -20.52 0.98 0.80
CA VAL A 55 -19.58 2.05 1.17
C VAL A 55 -18.81 1.71 2.46
N GLN A 56 -19.51 1.28 3.52
CA GLN A 56 -18.88 0.92 4.80
C GLN A 56 -17.98 -0.32 4.67
N MET A 57 -18.40 -1.29 3.84
CA MET A 57 -17.60 -2.47 3.55
C MET A 57 -16.31 -2.12 2.79
N HIS A 58 -16.39 -1.20 1.81
CA HIS A 58 -15.21 -0.70 1.10
C HIS A 58 -14.21 -0.03 2.06
N ALA A 59 -14.68 0.87 2.93
CA ALA A 59 -13.81 1.54 3.89
C ALA A 59 -13.12 0.55 4.85
N THR A 60 -13.85 -0.46 5.33
CA THR A 60 -13.30 -1.49 6.24
C THR A 60 -12.23 -2.35 5.57
N ILE A 61 -12.46 -2.75 4.32
CA ILE A 61 -11.49 -3.53 3.53
C ILE A 61 -10.23 -2.68 3.30
N ILE A 62 -10.38 -1.44 2.85
CA ILE A 62 -9.26 -0.52 2.61
C ILE A 62 -8.43 -0.31 3.88
N PHE A 63 -9.09 -0.06 5.02
CA PHE A 63 -8.40 0.16 6.29
C PHE A 63 -7.53 -1.04 6.72
N ARG A 64 -7.96 -2.27 6.42
CA ARG A 64 -7.18 -3.49 6.69
C ARG A 64 -6.08 -3.74 5.66
N LEU A 65 -6.29 -3.32 4.42
CA LEU A 65 -5.33 -3.50 3.33
C LEU A 65 -4.12 -2.58 3.44
N ILE A 66 -4.28 -1.35 3.93
CA ILE A 66 -3.17 -0.40 4.10
C ILE A 66 -2.03 -0.98 4.97
N PRO A 67 -2.26 -1.46 6.21
CA PRO A 67 -1.19 -2.04 7.02
C PRO A 67 -0.63 -3.33 6.42
N PHE A 68 -1.45 -4.12 5.70
CA PHE A 68 -0.97 -5.30 4.99
C PHE A 68 0.00 -4.94 3.85
N TRP A 69 -0.31 -3.87 3.12
CA TRP A 69 0.53 -3.35 2.03
C TRP A 69 1.88 -2.84 2.58
N LEU A 70 1.86 -2.11 3.70
CA LEU A 70 3.08 -1.66 4.37
C LEU A 70 3.93 -2.83 4.90
N LEU A 71 3.29 -3.91 5.36
CA LEU A 71 3.99 -5.15 5.74
C LEU A 71 4.70 -5.78 4.55
N ILE A 72 4.07 -5.85 3.38
CA ILE A 72 4.73 -6.32 2.16
C ILE A 72 5.95 -5.46 1.86
N PHE A 73 5.81 -4.13 1.91
CA PHE A 73 6.93 -3.22 1.63
C PHE A 73 8.09 -3.41 2.61
N TYR A 74 7.77 -3.67 3.88
CA TYR A 74 8.75 -4.02 4.89
C TYR A 74 9.48 -5.33 4.58
N PHE A 75 8.76 -6.41 4.20
CA PHE A 75 9.38 -7.69 3.85
C PHE A 75 10.24 -7.62 2.58
N TYR A 76 9.87 -6.78 1.62
CA TYR A 76 10.69 -6.48 0.43
C TYR A 76 11.89 -5.59 0.72
N ARG A 77 12.08 -5.18 1.99
CA ARG A 77 13.17 -4.32 2.48
C ARG A 77 13.25 -3.00 1.70
N LEU A 78 12.10 -2.44 1.33
CA LEU A 78 12.03 -1.15 0.65
C LEU A 78 12.52 0.00 1.55
N TYR A 79 12.46 -0.18 2.87
CA TYR A 79 12.91 0.81 3.84
C TYR A 79 14.39 0.66 4.26
N ASP A 80 15.14 -0.26 3.65
CA ASP A 80 16.55 -0.49 4.01
C ASP A 80 17.49 0.45 3.23
N TRP A 81 18.20 1.30 3.97
CA TRP A 81 19.10 2.32 3.44
C TRP A 81 20.23 1.77 2.58
N ARG A 82 20.66 0.52 2.80
CA ARG A 82 21.73 -0.12 2.02
C ARG A 82 21.36 -0.34 0.56
N TYR A 83 20.09 -0.16 0.24
CA TYR A 83 19.47 -0.60 -0.99
C TYR A 83 18.77 0.50 -1.79
N LEU A 84 18.57 1.69 -1.20
CA LEU A 84 17.87 2.87 -1.78
C LEU A 84 18.67 3.64 -2.86
N TRP A 85 19.93 3.24 -3.11
CA TRP A 85 20.80 3.92 -4.08
C TRP A 85 21.23 3.01 -5.22
N ARG A 86 20.68 1.78 -5.28
CA ARG A 86 21.08 0.76 -6.25
C ARG A 86 19.97 0.56 -7.27
N VAL A 87 19.93 1.48 -8.25
CA VAL A 87 18.87 1.68 -9.25
C VAL A 87 18.26 0.38 -9.80
N SER A 88 19.08 -0.59 -10.25
CA SER A 88 18.58 -1.82 -10.87
C SER A 88 17.95 -2.81 -9.88
N GLY A 89 18.51 -2.92 -8.67
CA GLY A 89 18.00 -3.86 -7.66
C GLY A 89 16.83 -3.31 -6.86
N GLU A 90 16.73 -1.99 -6.76
CA GLU A 90 15.62 -1.30 -6.09
C GLU A 90 14.34 -1.34 -6.91
N ALA A 91 14.40 -0.95 -8.19
CA ALA A 91 13.23 -0.95 -9.07
C ALA A 91 12.56 -2.33 -9.14
N ALA A 92 13.34 -3.40 -9.25
CA ALA A 92 12.81 -4.76 -9.27
C ALA A 92 12.07 -5.13 -7.96
N ARG A 93 12.57 -4.68 -6.80
CA ARG A 93 11.91 -4.91 -5.51
C ARG A 93 10.63 -4.11 -5.37
N VAL A 94 10.63 -2.85 -5.80
CA VAL A 94 9.43 -2.00 -5.83
C VAL A 94 8.36 -2.64 -6.69
N VAL A 95 8.70 -3.01 -7.94
CA VAL A 95 7.75 -3.63 -8.88
C VAL A 95 7.18 -4.92 -8.30
N ASN A 96 8.02 -5.79 -7.74
CA ASN A 96 7.55 -7.05 -7.16
C ASN A 96 6.67 -6.82 -5.92
N ALA A 97 7.03 -5.88 -5.04
CA ALA A 97 6.24 -5.56 -3.85
C ALA A 97 4.87 -4.98 -4.22
N VAL A 98 4.83 -4.05 -5.18
CA VAL A 98 3.59 -3.46 -5.69
C VAL A 98 2.73 -4.53 -6.36
N THR A 99 3.32 -5.39 -7.19
CA THR A 99 2.60 -6.48 -7.87
C THR A 99 1.97 -7.44 -6.86
N LEU A 100 2.74 -7.89 -5.86
CA LEU A 100 2.22 -8.77 -4.81
C LEU A 100 1.07 -8.11 -4.04
N SER A 101 1.19 -6.81 -3.80
CA SER A 101 0.18 -6.06 -3.05
C SER A 101 -1.10 -5.86 -3.83
N ILE A 102 -1.01 -5.59 -5.14
CA ILE A 102 -2.17 -5.55 -6.03
C ILE A 102 -2.88 -6.90 -6.04
N LEU A 103 -2.13 -8.01 -6.12
CA LEU A 103 -2.71 -9.35 -6.03
C LEU A 103 -3.40 -9.59 -4.67
N ALA A 104 -2.79 -9.15 -3.57
CA ALA A 104 -3.41 -9.21 -2.25
C ALA A 104 -4.70 -8.39 -2.16
N VAL A 105 -4.74 -7.20 -2.79
CA VAL A 105 -5.95 -6.38 -2.88
C VAL A 105 -7.05 -7.11 -3.64
N MET A 106 -6.72 -7.72 -4.78
CA MET A 106 -7.65 -8.52 -5.57
C MET A 106 -8.21 -9.67 -4.73
N VAL A 107 -7.36 -10.50 -4.16
CA VAL A 107 -7.78 -11.65 -3.33
C VAL A 107 -8.64 -11.19 -2.14
N GLY A 108 -8.21 -10.17 -1.41
CA GLY A 108 -8.96 -9.64 -0.26
C GLY A 108 -10.33 -9.08 -0.65
N THR A 109 -10.44 -8.43 -1.80
CA THR A 109 -11.73 -7.91 -2.29
C THR A 109 -12.65 -9.01 -2.83
N PHE A 110 -12.12 -10.07 -3.44
CA PHE A 110 -12.90 -11.23 -3.87
C PHE A 110 -13.45 -12.01 -2.68
N LEU A 111 -12.59 -12.41 -1.73
CA LEU A 111 -13.01 -13.15 -0.53
C LEU A 111 -14.01 -12.35 0.32
N GLY A 112 -13.86 -11.01 0.37
CA GLY A 112 -14.81 -10.14 1.03
C GLY A 112 -16.19 -10.19 0.40
N LYS A 113 -16.30 -10.15 -0.94
CA LYS A 113 -17.57 -10.11 -1.67
C LYS A 113 -18.45 -11.35 -1.44
N ASP A 114 -17.87 -12.54 -1.38
CA ASP A 114 -18.64 -13.79 -1.21
C ASP A 114 -19.38 -13.83 0.13
N THR A 115 -18.78 -13.28 1.20
CA THR A 115 -19.44 -13.20 2.51
C THR A 115 -20.65 -12.26 2.54
N ALA A 116 -20.72 -11.29 1.61
CA ALA A 116 -21.82 -10.34 1.52
C ALA A 116 -23.00 -10.87 0.69
N MET A 117 -22.75 -11.60 -0.41
CA MET A 117 -23.83 -12.20 -1.20
C MET A 117 -24.51 -13.38 -0.50
N SER A 118 -23.80 -14.10 0.38
CA SER A 118 -24.41 -15.19 1.15
C SER A 118 -25.33 -14.74 2.30
N ARG A 119 -25.38 -13.43 2.63
CA ARG A 119 -26.16 -12.89 3.77
C ARG A 119 -27.31 -11.97 3.34
N ALA A 120 -27.51 -11.79 2.03
CA ALA A 120 -28.63 -11.06 1.44
C ALA A 120 -29.68 -12.05 0.96
#